data_AF-A0A2S9BS21-F1
#
_entry.id   AF-A0A2S9BS21-F1
#
_cell.length_a   1.000
_cell.length_b   1.000
_cell.length_c   1.000
_cell.angle_alpha   90.00
_cell.angle_beta   90.00
_cell.angle_gamma   90.00
#
_symmetry.space_group_name_H-M   'P 1'
#
loop_
_entity.id
_entity.type
_entity.pdbx_description
1 polymer ?
#
loop_
_entity_poly.entity_id
_entity_poly.type
_entity_poly.pdbx_seq_one_letter_code
_entity_poly.pdbx_strand_id
1 'polypeptide(L)'
;MRRFLVLPLVLAAGLILAGCSQVTQMAGDALGVDVQAACTTIDDAYGQYQSLLDQGELSAEQADAARDDLVASLNGLAENTDGQLGDLIRSGAEKIGGMTDLQAPETIEAIEQLKNSASAFCG
;
A
#
# COMPACT_ATOMS: atom_id res chain seq x y z
N MET A 1 -10.61 -43.81 36.76
CA MET A 1 -10.53 -42.33 36.74
C MET A 1 -10.04 -41.90 35.37
N ARG A 2 -10.95 -41.34 34.56
CA ARG A 2 -10.71 -40.90 33.18
C ARG A 2 -10.35 -39.41 33.20
N ARG A 3 -9.26 -39.02 32.52
CA ARG A 3 -9.27 -38.07 31.39
C ARG A 3 -7.85 -37.65 31.01
N PHE A 4 -7.38 -38.19 29.88
CA PHE A 4 -6.43 -37.54 29.00
C PHE A 4 -7.01 -36.20 28.55
N LEU A 5 -6.29 -35.09 28.75
CA LEU A 5 -6.59 -33.82 28.09
C LEU A 5 -5.59 -33.60 26.97
N VAL A 6 -6.04 -34.05 25.81
CA VAL A 6 -5.59 -33.74 24.47
C VAL A 6 -5.79 -32.23 24.25
N LEU A 7 -4.72 -31.49 23.95
CA LEU A 7 -4.82 -30.28 23.11
C LEU A 7 -5.33 -30.73 21.75
N PRO A 8 -6.28 -30.02 21.10
CA PRO A 8 -5.81 -28.94 20.22
C PRO A 8 -6.86 -27.85 19.87
N LEU A 9 -6.36 -26.80 19.20
CA LEU A 9 -7.02 -26.14 18.05
C LEU A 9 -8.56 -26.10 18.05
N VAL A 10 -9.18 -25.04 18.58
CA VAL A 10 -10.32 -24.31 17.98
C VAL A 10 -10.62 -23.15 18.92
N LEU A 11 -10.24 -21.94 18.53
CA LEU A 11 -11.04 -20.71 18.67
C LEU A 11 -10.32 -19.55 17.98
N ALA A 12 -9.76 -19.84 16.79
CA ALA A 12 -9.28 -18.89 15.81
C ALA A 12 -10.43 -18.35 14.92
N ALA A 13 -11.67 -18.33 15.42
CA ALA A 13 -12.87 -18.01 14.63
C ALA A 13 -13.80 -16.96 15.26
N GLY A 14 -13.36 -16.29 16.34
CA GLY A 14 -14.17 -15.27 17.03
C GLY A 14 -13.80 -13.82 16.70
N LEU A 15 -12.74 -13.56 15.93
CA LEU A 15 -12.19 -12.21 15.71
C LEU A 15 -12.25 -11.73 14.24
N ILE A 16 -12.89 -12.48 13.34
CA ILE A 16 -12.78 -12.20 11.89
C ILE A 16 -13.92 -11.33 11.33
N LEU A 17 -15.01 -11.05 12.06
CA LEU A 17 -16.20 -10.42 11.43
C LEU A 17 -16.82 -9.20 12.13
N ALA A 18 -16.19 -8.62 13.16
CA ALA A 18 -16.74 -7.41 13.81
C ALA A 18 -15.70 -6.45 14.41
N GLY A 19 -14.40 -6.62 14.12
CA GLY A 19 -13.33 -5.90 14.82
C GLY A 19 -12.41 -5.03 13.96
N CYS A 20 -12.46 -5.12 12.62
CA CYS A 20 -11.42 -4.49 11.79
C CYS A 20 -11.73 -3.03 11.40
N SER A 21 -12.98 -2.57 11.48
CA SER A 21 -13.32 -1.18 11.13
C SER A 21 -13.12 -0.18 12.29
N GLN A 22 -13.07 -0.65 13.54
CA GLN A 22 -12.90 0.25 14.70
C GLN A 22 -11.43 0.53 15.04
N VAL A 23 -10.52 -0.41 14.77
CA VAL A 23 -9.09 -0.19 15.07
C VAL A 23 -8.46 0.80 14.09
N THR A 24 -8.86 0.76 12.81
CA THR A 24 -8.36 1.68 11.78
C THR A 24 -8.88 3.11 11.98
N GLN A 25 -10.17 3.29 12.32
CA GLN A 25 -10.73 4.62 12.62
C GLN A 25 -10.16 5.22 13.91
N MET A 26 -9.99 4.42 14.98
CA MET A 26 -9.41 4.89 16.24
C MET A 26 -7.91 5.21 16.14
N ALA A 27 -7.17 4.57 15.22
CA ALA A 27 -5.76 4.88 14.96
C ALA A 27 -5.58 6.17 14.13
N GLY A 28 -6.50 6.46 13.19
CA GLY A 28 -6.49 7.72 12.42
C GLY A 28 -6.83 8.94 13.28
N ASP A 29 -7.89 8.85 14.10
CA ASP A 29 -8.32 9.96 14.98
C ASP A 29 -7.32 10.29 16.10
N ALA A 30 -6.52 9.31 16.56
CA ALA A 30 -5.52 9.51 17.62
C ALA A 30 -4.15 9.99 17.12
N LEU A 31 -3.85 9.82 15.83
CA LEU A 31 -2.57 10.17 15.22
C LEU A 31 -2.63 11.39 14.30
N GLY A 32 -3.82 11.94 14.02
CA GLY A 32 -3.97 13.11 13.14
C GLY A 32 -3.63 12.82 11.67
N VAL A 33 -3.56 11.54 11.30
CA VAL A 33 -3.24 11.10 9.94
C VAL A 33 -4.52 10.51 9.35
N ASP A 34 -5.06 11.15 8.32
CA ASP A 34 -6.16 10.61 7.53
C ASP A 34 -5.65 9.43 6.69
N VAL A 35 -5.51 8.26 7.33
CA VAL A 35 -5.12 6.99 6.67
C VAL A 35 -6.02 6.73 5.46
N GLN A 36 -7.31 7.06 5.58
CA GLN A 36 -8.27 6.95 4.48
C GLN A 36 -7.89 7.84 3.28
N ALA A 37 -7.49 9.10 3.53
CA ALA A 37 -7.07 10.02 2.47
C ALA A 37 -5.73 9.60 1.84
N ALA A 38 -4.81 9.07 2.66
CA ALA A 38 -3.57 8.50 2.17
C ALA A 38 -3.83 7.31 1.24
N CYS A 39 -4.71 6.40 1.66
CA CYS A 39 -5.15 5.27 0.86
C CYS A 39 -5.78 5.69 -0.48
N THR A 40 -6.68 6.67 -0.48
CA THR A 40 -7.27 7.18 -1.73
C THR A 40 -6.22 7.80 -2.64
N THR A 41 -5.28 8.57 -2.08
CA THR A 41 -4.19 9.19 -2.85
C THR A 41 -3.28 8.12 -3.48
N ILE A 42 -2.98 7.06 -2.74
CA ILE A 42 -2.20 5.91 -3.23
C ILE A 42 -2.94 5.23 -4.40
N ASP A 43 -4.23 4.92 -4.21
CA ASP A 43 -5.04 4.28 -5.26
C ASP A 43 -5.17 5.16 -6.51
N ASP A 44 -5.33 6.47 -6.36
CA ASP A 44 -5.40 7.42 -7.47
C ASP A 44 -4.05 7.51 -8.22
N ALA A 45 -2.92 7.55 -7.50
CA ALA A 45 -1.59 7.56 -8.10
C ALA A 45 -1.31 6.26 -8.88
N TYR A 46 -1.71 5.12 -8.33
CA TYR A 46 -1.62 3.83 -9.03
C TYR A 46 -2.58 3.74 -10.22
N GLY A 47 -3.80 4.26 -10.10
CA GLY A 47 -4.77 4.27 -11.20
C GLY A 47 -4.26 5.07 -12.39
N GLN A 48 -3.62 6.21 -12.14
CA GLN A 48 -2.96 7.01 -13.18
C GLN A 48 -1.81 6.25 -13.84
N TYR A 49 -0.95 5.60 -13.05
CA TYR A 49 0.14 4.77 -13.55
C TYR A 49 -0.38 3.60 -14.42
N GLN A 50 -1.38 2.86 -13.93
CA GLN A 50 -1.96 1.74 -14.66
C GLN A 50 -2.61 2.20 -15.97
N SER A 51 -3.31 3.34 -15.95
CA SER A 51 -3.87 3.92 -17.18
C SER A 51 -2.79 4.32 -18.18
N LEU A 52 -1.59 4.70 -17.74
CA LEU A 52 -0.46 4.99 -18.62
C LEU A 52 0.13 3.70 -19.22
N LEU A 53 0.25 2.63 -18.43
CA LEU A 53 0.68 1.33 -18.94
C LEU A 53 -0.31 0.73 -19.95
N ASP A 54 -1.62 0.82 -19.66
CA ASP A 54 -2.67 0.28 -20.53
C ASP A 54 -2.74 0.98 -21.89
N GLN A 55 -2.16 2.18 -22.03
CA GLN A 55 -2.02 2.88 -23.31
C GLN A 55 -0.97 2.22 -24.23
N GLY A 56 -0.14 1.30 -23.73
CA GLY A 56 0.68 0.37 -24.52
C GLY A 56 1.90 0.95 -25.26
N GLU A 57 1.90 2.24 -25.58
CA GLU A 57 3.03 2.94 -26.18
C GLU A 57 3.39 4.20 -25.38
N LEU A 58 4.10 4.02 -24.26
CA LEU A 58 4.83 5.10 -23.62
C LEU A 58 6.25 5.15 -24.18
N SER A 59 6.68 6.33 -24.65
CA SER A 59 8.11 6.57 -24.89
C SER A 59 8.90 6.47 -23.59
N ALA A 60 10.21 6.22 -23.68
CA ALA A 60 11.09 6.16 -22.51
C ALA A 60 11.01 7.46 -21.69
N GLU A 61 10.99 8.63 -22.34
CA GLU A 61 10.83 9.91 -21.65
C GLU A 61 9.47 10.06 -20.94
N GLN A 62 8.39 9.52 -21.52
CA GLN A 62 7.07 9.55 -20.89
C GLN A 62 6.98 8.58 -19.71
N ALA A 63 7.62 7.41 -19.82
CA ALA A 63 7.73 6.48 -18.70
C ALA A 63 8.57 7.10 -17.58
N ASP A 64 9.71 7.71 -17.88
CA ASP A 64 10.53 8.39 -16.87
C ASP A 64 9.75 9.53 -16.17
N ALA A 65 9.03 10.36 -16.93
CA ALA A 65 8.19 11.41 -16.35
C ALA A 65 7.07 10.84 -15.46
N ALA A 66 6.39 9.80 -15.91
CA ALA A 66 5.34 9.14 -15.13
C ALA A 66 5.87 8.52 -13.83
N ARG A 67 7.10 8.00 -13.85
CA ARG A 67 7.78 7.45 -12.67
C ARG A 67 8.06 8.56 -11.69
N ASP A 68 8.69 9.63 -12.18
CA ASP A 68 9.11 10.74 -11.34
C ASP A 68 7.89 11.42 -10.69
N ASP A 69 6.78 11.55 -11.43
CA ASP A 69 5.50 12.04 -10.91
C ASP A 69 4.89 11.09 -9.86
N LEU A 70 4.93 9.77 -10.10
CA LEU A 70 4.49 8.76 -9.12
C LEU A 70 5.33 8.82 -7.85
N VAL A 71 6.65 8.86 -7.98
CA VAL A 71 7.59 8.95 -6.86
C VAL A 71 7.42 10.25 -6.09
N ALA A 72 7.23 11.38 -6.77
CA ALA A 72 6.94 12.66 -6.14
C ALA A 72 5.62 12.62 -5.35
N SER A 73 4.58 12.01 -5.92
CA SER A 73 3.27 11.84 -5.27
C SER A 73 3.37 10.96 -4.02
N LEU A 74 4.09 9.84 -4.10
CA LEU A 74 4.32 8.94 -2.97
C LEU A 74 5.18 9.59 -1.89
N ASN A 75 6.24 10.31 -2.26
CA ASN A 75 7.07 11.05 -1.30
C ASN A 75 6.28 12.15 -0.58
N GLY A 76 5.52 12.95 -1.33
CA GLY A 76 4.64 13.96 -0.76
C GLY A 76 3.62 13.34 0.19
N LEU A 77 3.08 12.18 -0.15
CA LEU A 77 2.19 11.47 0.76
C LEU A 77 2.89 10.95 2.01
N ALA A 78 4.09 10.38 1.88
CA ALA A 78 4.90 9.90 3.01
C ALA A 78 5.35 11.02 3.95
N GLU A 79 5.47 12.25 3.46
CA GLU A 79 5.72 13.43 4.31
C GLU A 79 4.49 13.85 5.12
N ASN A 80 3.29 13.59 4.60
CA ASN A 80 2.02 13.90 5.26
C ASN A 80 1.45 12.71 6.05
N THR A 81 2.10 11.55 5.97
CA THR A 81 1.67 10.31 6.61
C THR A 81 2.77 9.84 7.55
N ASP A 82 2.56 9.99 8.85
CA ASP A 82 3.52 9.51 9.84
C ASP A 82 3.36 8.02 10.17
N GLY A 83 4.41 7.43 10.74
CA GLY A 83 4.42 6.05 11.21
C GLY A 83 4.66 5.00 10.13
N GLN A 84 4.25 3.76 10.41
CA GLN A 84 4.57 2.59 9.56
C GLN A 84 4.06 2.71 8.13
N LEU A 85 2.93 3.40 7.90
CA LEU A 85 2.39 3.64 6.57
C LEU A 85 3.27 4.62 5.77
N GLY A 86 3.71 5.71 6.40
CA GLY A 86 4.66 6.66 5.81
C GLY A 86 5.98 6.01 5.43
N ASP A 87 6.54 5.19 6.33
CA ASP A 87 7.78 4.46 6.08
C ASP A 87 7.64 3.45 4.92
N LEU A 88 6.49 2.78 4.83
CA LEU A 88 6.19 1.88 3.72
C LEU A 88 6.09 2.63 2.39
N ILE A 89 5.37 3.74 2.35
CA ILE A 89 5.21 4.59 1.16
C ILE A 89 6.59 5.13 0.73
N ARG A 90 7.40 5.64 1.66
CA ARG A 90 8.75 6.16 1.39
C ARG A 90 9.66 5.08 0.81
N SER A 91 9.71 3.92 1.44
CA SER A 91 10.50 2.76 0.97
C SER A 91 10.06 2.32 -0.44
N GLY A 92 8.75 2.33 -0.69
CA GLY A 92 8.19 2.08 -2.00
C GLY A 92 8.59 3.12 -3.05
N ALA A 93 8.49 4.40 -2.72
CA ALA A 93 8.88 5.51 -3.58
C ALA A 93 10.38 5.45 -3.94
N GLU A 94 11.25 5.16 -2.97
CA GLU A 94 12.69 4.98 -3.20
C GLU A 94 12.96 3.79 -4.13
N LYS A 95 12.27 2.67 -3.92
CA LYS A 95 12.41 1.46 -4.76
C LYS A 95 11.97 1.72 -6.20
N ILE A 96 10.85 2.42 -6.39
CA ILE A 96 10.34 2.79 -7.72
C ILE A 96 11.26 3.82 -8.38
N GLY A 97 11.75 4.82 -7.64
CA GLY A 97 12.69 5.82 -8.15
C GLY A 97 14.06 5.25 -8.56
N GLY A 98 14.44 4.11 -7.99
CA GLY A 98 15.63 3.36 -8.41
C GLY A 98 15.46 2.54 -9.69
N MET A 99 14.25 2.45 -10.24
CA MET A 99 13.95 1.65 -11.44
C MET A 99 13.95 2.51 -12.70
N THR A 100 14.72 2.09 -13.70
CA THR A 100 14.85 2.79 -14.98
C THR A 100 13.80 2.42 -16.02
N ASP A 101 13.09 1.30 -15.83
CA ASP A 101 12.08 0.83 -16.77
C ASP A 101 10.76 0.58 -16.04
N LEU A 102 9.81 1.51 -16.17
CA LEU A 102 8.48 1.34 -15.59
C LEU A 102 7.69 0.17 -16.18
N GLN A 103 7.97 -0.19 -17.43
CA GLN A 103 7.25 -1.28 -18.09
C GLN A 103 7.87 -2.64 -17.76
N ALA A 104 9.00 -2.66 -17.05
CA ALA A 104 9.61 -3.89 -16.60
C ALA A 104 8.64 -4.61 -15.65
N PRO A 105 8.47 -5.93 -15.83
CA PRO A 105 7.61 -6.73 -14.95
C PRO A 105 8.02 -6.59 -13.48
N GLU A 106 9.32 -6.45 -13.21
CA GLU A 106 9.89 -6.26 -11.88
C GLU A 106 9.40 -4.95 -11.22
N THR A 107 9.24 -3.89 -12.01
CA THR A 107 8.76 -2.58 -11.55
C THR A 107 7.26 -2.61 -11.31
N ILE A 108 6.51 -3.22 -12.23
CA ILE A 108 5.07 -3.44 -12.06
C ILE A 108 4.81 -4.25 -10.79
N GLU A 109 5.53 -5.36 -10.56
CA GLU A 109 5.40 -6.17 -9.35
C GLU A 109 5.74 -5.38 -8.07
N ALA A 110 6.77 -4.52 -8.10
CA ALA A 110 7.12 -3.70 -6.95
C ALA A 110 6.04 -2.67 -6.61
N ILE A 111 5.47 -2.04 -7.63
CA ILE A 111 4.35 -1.09 -7.54
C ILE A 111 3.11 -1.80 -6.99
N GLU A 112 2.76 -2.98 -7.51
CA GLU A 112 1.64 -3.78 -7.04
C GLU A 112 1.82 -4.29 -5.60
N GLN A 113 3.04 -4.69 -5.22
CA GLN A 113 3.32 -5.07 -3.83
C GLN A 113 3.17 -3.89 -2.87
N LEU A 114 3.63 -2.70 -3.27
CA LEU A 114 3.45 -1.48 -2.48
C LEU A 114 1.96 -1.15 -2.33
N LYS A 115 1.18 -1.25 -3.43
CA LYS A 115 -0.28 -1.07 -3.41
C LYS A 115 -0.96 -2.06 -2.47
N ASN A 116 -0.65 -3.36 -2.58
CA ASN A 116 -1.24 -4.39 -1.74
C ASN A 116 -0.86 -4.24 -0.26
N SER A 117 0.36 -3.80 0.01
CA SER A 117 0.80 -3.53 1.37
C SER A 117 0.10 -2.32 1.94
N ALA A 118 -0.03 -1.23 1.17
CA ALA A 118 -0.78 -0.04 1.57
C ALA A 118 -2.26 -0.36 1.78
N SER A 119 -2.89 -1.12 0.87
CA SER A 119 -4.31 -1.50 0.98
C SER A 119 -4.60 -2.37 2.21
N ALA A 120 -3.63 -3.15 2.69
CA ALA A 120 -3.74 -3.88 3.95
C ALA A 120 -3.87 -2.95 5.18
N PHE A 121 -3.39 -1.70 5.11
CA PHE A 121 -3.65 -0.67 6.12
C PHE A 121 -5.00 0.03 5.92
N CYS A 122 -5.54 0.00 4.69
CA CYS A 122 -6.78 0.68 4.31
C CYS A 122 -8.04 -0.10 4.68
N GLY A 123 -7.97 -1.44 4.74
CA GLY A 123 -9.06 -2.32 5.20
C GLY A 123 -10.03 -2.76 4.13
#